data_AF-A0ABD0NBS6-F1
#
_entry.id   AF-A0ABD0NBS6-F1
#
_cell.length_a   1.000
_cell.length_b   1.000
_cell.length_c   1.000
_cell.angle_alpha   90.00
_cell.angle_beta   90.00
_cell.angle_gamma   90.00
#
_symmetry.space_group_name_H-M   'P 1'
#
loop_
_entity.id
_entity.type
_entity.pdbx_description
1 polymer ?
#
loop_
_entity_poly.entity_id
_entity_poly.type
_entity_poly.pdbx_seq_one_letter_code
_entity_poly.pdbx_strand_id
1 'polypeptide(L)'
;LFVNEYEEVPFEAITYLTGECNYGGRVTDDWDRRLLMTILADFYNKDIIDHPRYSFSPSGNYHAPPKSIYEDYVEFIRNLPSTQHPEVFGMHENVDISKDLQQTKLLFDSLILTQGGGSKGGGGSGGDTTLLDIANDILSKLPGNFDIESALVKFPVCYEESMNTVLVQEMQRYN
;
A
#
# COMPACT_ATOMS: atom_id res chain seq x y z
N LEU A 1 25.91 -8.46 17.24
CA LEU A 1 26.83 -8.41 16.08
C LEU A 1 28.07 -7.67 16.52
N PHE A 2 29.25 -8.26 16.40
CA PHE A 2 30.50 -7.65 16.86
C PHE A 2 31.03 -6.64 15.82
N VAL A 3 30.29 -5.54 15.61
CA VAL A 3 30.65 -4.51 14.62
C VAL A 3 32.04 -3.91 14.90
N ASN A 4 32.42 -3.87 16.18
CA ASN A 4 33.71 -3.33 16.63
C ASN A 4 34.90 -4.30 16.43
N GLU A 5 34.66 -5.54 16.00
CA GLU A 5 35.72 -6.53 15.75
C GLU A 5 36.20 -6.54 14.30
N TYR A 6 35.54 -5.79 13.40
CA TYR A 6 35.92 -5.67 12.00
C TYR A 6 36.61 -4.33 11.72
N GLU A 7 37.60 -4.33 10.81
CA GLU A 7 38.27 -3.09 10.36
C GLU A 7 37.32 -2.19 9.55
N GLU A 8 36.41 -2.79 8.78
CA GLU A 8 35.35 -2.11 8.06
C GLU A 8 33.97 -2.57 8.56
N VAL A 9 32.99 -1.66 8.52
CA VAL A 9 31.62 -1.97 8.92
C VAL A 9 31.02 -2.98 7.92
N PRO A 10 30.59 -4.18 8.37
CA PRO A 10 30.08 -5.21 7.47
C PRO A 10 28.60 -4.96 7.11
N PHE A 11 28.36 -3.97 6.25
CA PHE A 11 27.00 -3.55 5.86
C PHE A 11 26.16 -4.69 5.29
N GLU A 12 26.73 -5.56 4.46
CA GLU A 12 26.02 -6.70 3.88
C GLU A 12 25.49 -7.66 4.96
N ALA A 13 26.30 -7.95 5.98
CA ALA A 13 25.90 -8.79 7.10
C ALA A 13 24.81 -8.14 7.96
N ILE A 14 24.90 -6.81 8.16
CA ILE A 14 23.90 -6.04 8.92
C ILE A 14 22.56 -6.01 8.15
N THR A 15 22.60 -5.72 6.86
CA THR A 15 21.41 -5.69 5.99
C THR A 15 20.76 -7.06 5.93
N TYR A 16 21.52 -8.13 5.77
CA TYR A 16 20.99 -9.49 5.78
C TYR A 16 20.36 -9.85 7.14
N LEU A 17 21.05 -9.55 8.24
CA LEU A 17 20.54 -9.84 9.59
C LEU A 17 19.23 -9.09 9.86
N THR A 18 19.18 -7.80 9.57
CA THR A 18 17.98 -6.98 9.81
C THR A 18 16.88 -7.36 8.83
N GLY A 19 17.19 -7.35 7.54
CA GLY A 19 16.23 -7.56 6.46
C GLY A 19 15.68 -8.97 6.40
N GLU A 20 16.53 -10.01 6.36
CA GLU A 20 16.10 -11.40 6.16
C GLU A 20 15.82 -12.11 7.49
N CYS A 21 16.71 -11.99 8.48
CA CYS A 21 16.56 -12.75 9.73
C CYS A 21 15.57 -12.11 10.71
N ASN A 22 15.61 -10.79 10.91
CA ASN A 22 14.72 -10.12 11.86
C ASN A 22 13.34 -9.83 11.26
N TYR A 23 13.30 -9.19 10.09
CA TYR A 23 12.03 -8.78 9.46
C TYR A 23 11.55 -9.74 8.37
N GLY A 24 12.44 -10.49 7.71
CA GLY A 24 12.10 -11.31 6.53
C GLY A 24 11.08 -12.41 6.82
N GLY A 25 11.11 -13.01 8.01
CA GLY A 25 10.08 -13.98 8.44
C GLY A 25 8.68 -13.39 8.70
N ARG A 26 8.55 -12.05 8.75
CA ARG A 26 7.27 -11.33 8.91
C ARG A 26 6.74 -10.76 7.60
N VAL A 27 7.56 -10.76 6.55
CA VAL A 27 7.24 -10.19 5.23
C VAL A 27 7.05 -11.35 4.25
N THR A 28 5.79 -11.59 3.89
CA THR A 28 5.40 -12.71 3.02
C THR A 28 5.39 -12.35 1.54
N ASP A 29 5.20 -11.07 1.20
CA ASP A 29 5.18 -10.59 -0.18
C ASP A 29 6.61 -10.21 -0.64
N ASP A 30 6.99 -10.68 -1.83
CA ASP A 30 8.31 -10.40 -2.41
C ASP A 30 8.52 -8.91 -2.72
N TRP A 31 7.45 -8.18 -3.06
CA TRP A 31 7.48 -6.73 -3.27
C TRP A 31 7.72 -5.97 -1.97
N ASP A 32 7.07 -6.39 -0.89
CA ASP A 32 7.30 -5.81 0.44
C ASP A 32 8.73 -6.11 0.92
N ARG A 33 9.26 -7.30 0.61
CA ARG A 33 10.66 -7.64 0.91
C ARG A 33 11.62 -6.75 0.13
N ARG A 34 11.36 -6.52 -1.16
CA ARG A 34 12.16 -5.59 -1.97
C ARG A 34 12.10 -4.16 -1.42
N LEU A 35 10.93 -3.69 -1.02
CA LEU A 35 10.75 -2.37 -0.43
C LEU A 35 11.54 -2.24 0.88
N LEU A 36 11.46 -3.25 1.76
CA LEU A 36 12.22 -3.29 3.00
C LEU A 36 13.73 -3.18 2.76
N MET A 37 14.27 -3.95 1.81
CA MET A 37 15.71 -3.87 1.47
C MET A 37 16.10 -2.51 0.90
N THR A 38 15.20 -1.89 0.11
CA THR A 38 15.42 -0.55 -0.44
C THR A 38 15.49 0.48 0.67
N ILE A 39 14.56 0.45 1.62
CA ILE A 39 14.58 1.34 2.80
C ILE A 39 15.86 1.12 3.61
N LEU A 40 16.26 -0.14 3.86
CA LEU A 40 17.48 -0.41 4.62
C LEU A 40 18.74 0.11 3.94
N ALA A 41 18.80 0.13 2.61
CA ALA A 41 19.95 0.67 1.87
C ALA A 41 20.17 2.18 2.12
N ASP A 42 19.09 2.93 2.37
CA ASP A 42 19.17 4.36 2.70
C ASP A 42 19.76 4.62 4.10
N PHE A 43 19.72 3.62 4.99
CA PHE A 43 20.23 3.69 6.37
C PHE A 43 21.54 2.92 6.60
N TYR A 44 21.85 1.92 5.77
CA TYR A 44 23.04 1.08 5.89
C TYR A 44 23.96 1.31 4.68
N ASN A 45 24.59 2.48 4.66
CA ASN A 45 25.55 2.86 3.62
C ASN A 45 26.79 3.54 4.22
N LYS A 46 27.85 3.64 3.40
CA LYS A 46 29.12 4.29 3.78
C LYS A 46 28.95 5.81 3.93
N ASP A 47 28.05 6.41 3.15
CA ASP A 47 27.79 7.85 3.14
C ASP A 47 27.32 8.39 4.50
N ILE A 48 26.60 7.58 5.29
CA ILE A 48 26.21 7.92 6.67
C ILE A 48 27.42 8.09 7.59
N ILE A 49 28.49 7.35 7.35
CA ILE A 49 29.73 7.42 8.15
C ILE A 49 30.60 8.57 7.64
N ASP A 50 30.73 8.70 6.33
CA ASP A 50 31.61 9.68 5.69
C ASP A 50 31.06 11.11 5.80
N HIS A 51 29.73 11.27 5.80
CA HIS A 51 29.07 12.56 5.93
C HIS A 51 28.51 12.81 7.34
N PRO A 52 29.07 13.76 8.12
CA PRO A 52 28.64 14.03 9.49
C PRO A 52 27.22 14.60 9.63
N ARG A 53 26.58 14.97 8.51
CA ARG A 53 25.18 15.42 8.45
C ARG A 53 24.47 14.76 7.25
N TYR A 54 24.61 13.45 7.13
CA TYR A 54 23.83 12.68 6.15
C TYR A 54 22.33 12.89 6.39
N SER A 55 21.61 13.32 5.36
CA SER A 55 20.19 13.60 5.46
C SER A 55 19.34 12.44 4.96
N PHE A 56 18.30 12.10 5.73
CA PHE A 56 17.35 11.05 5.41
C PHE A 56 16.14 11.55 4.61
N SER A 57 15.98 12.87 4.46
CA SER A 57 14.86 13.48 3.76
C SER A 57 15.35 14.63 2.88
N PRO A 58 14.75 14.86 1.69
CA PRO A 58 15.06 16.01 0.83
C PRO A 58 15.05 17.37 1.55
N SER A 59 14.20 17.54 2.58
CA SER A 59 14.14 18.79 3.35
C SER A 59 15.34 19.07 4.25
N GLY A 60 16.24 18.11 4.48
CA GLY A 60 17.44 18.33 5.31
C GLY A 60 17.19 18.36 6.82
N ASN A 61 15.94 18.43 7.27
CA ASN A 61 15.54 18.49 8.68
C ASN A 61 15.86 17.19 9.43
N TYR A 62 15.83 16.07 8.72
CA TYR A 62 16.11 14.73 9.26
C TYR A 62 17.51 14.34 8.84
N HIS A 63 18.42 14.25 9.80
CA HIS A 63 19.79 13.87 9.54
C HIS A 63 20.36 13.01 10.67
N ALA A 64 21.43 12.30 10.39
CA ALA A 64 22.16 11.55 11.40
C ALA A 64 22.76 12.54 12.43
N PRO A 65 22.45 12.41 13.74
CA PRO A 65 23.14 13.17 14.77
C PRO A 65 24.57 12.66 14.95
N PRO A 66 25.56 13.54 15.25
CA PRO A 66 26.91 13.11 15.52
C PRO A 66 26.97 12.24 16.80
N LYS A 67 28.08 11.52 16.96
CA LYS A 67 28.31 10.73 18.17
C LYS A 67 28.33 11.66 19.40
N SER A 68 27.35 11.54 20.28
CA SER A 68 27.27 12.34 21.51
C SER A 68 26.73 11.56 22.71
N ILE A 69 26.51 12.26 23.82
CA ILE A 69 25.88 11.72 25.03
C ILE A 69 24.38 11.49 24.83
N TYR A 70 23.80 10.65 25.70
CA TYR A 70 22.39 10.29 25.63
C TYR A 70 21.47 11.51 25.67
N GLU A 71 21.75 12.49 26.53
CA GLU A 71 20.94 13.70 26.65
C GLU A 71 20.83 14.47 25.33
N ASP A 72 21.92 14.57 24.57
CA ASP A 72 21.95 15.28 23.29
C ASP A 72 21.09 14.59 22.23
N TYR A 73 21.04 13.25 22.22
CA TYR A 73 20.13 12.52 21.34
C TYR A 73 18.66 12.78 21.68
N VAL A 74 18.34 12.85 22.98
CA VAL A 74 16.98 13.16 23.43
C VAL A 74 16.59 14.59 23.05
N GLU A 75 17.48 15.55 23.22
CA GLU A 75 17.25 16.94 22.80
C GLU A 75 17.10 17.05 21.28
N PHE A 76 17.93 16.36 20.50
CA PHE A 76 17.81 16.28 19.05
C PHE A 76 16.44 15.76 18.62
N ILE A 77 15.97 14.65 19.19
CA ILE A 77 14.65 14.07 18.86
C ILE A 77 13.52 15.05 19.24
N ARG A 78 13.64 15.78 20.35
CA ARG A 78 12.64 16.78 20.76
C ARG A 78 12.58 18.00 19.85
N ASN A 79 13.70 18.34 19.20
CA ASN A 79 13.77 19.46 18.26
C ASN A 79 13.20 19.11 16.87
N LEU A 80 12.89 17.83 16.60
CA LEU A 80 12.25 17.43 15.35
C LEU A 80 10.80 17.96 15.28
N PRO A 81 10.28 18.25 14.08
CA PRO A 81 8.91 18.71 13.90
C PRO A 81 7.89 17.74 14.52
N SER A 82 6.83 18.24 15.15
CA SER A 82 5.75 17.36 15.65
C SER A 82 4.90 16.77 14.52
N THR A 83 4.78 17.52 13.42
CA THR A 83 4.10 17.08 12.20
C THR A 83 5.14 16.58 11.21
N GLN A 84 5.02 15.33 10.81
CA GLN A 84 5.96 14.65 9.92
C GLN A 84 5.42 14.70 8.50
N HIS A 85 6.20 15.22 7.56
CA HIS A 85 5.83 15.19 6.14
C HIS A 85 6.08 13.80 5.52
N PRO A 86 5.33 13.39 4.48
CA PRO A 86 5.47 12.10 3.81
C PRO A 86 6.87 11.80 3.27
N GLU A 87 7.65 12.84 2.97
CA GLU A 87 9.04 12.74 2.50
C GLU A 87 9.96 11.97 3.47
N VAL A 88 9.69 12.01 4.78
CA VAL A 88 10.43 11.23 5.80
C VAL A 88 10.32 9.72 5.57
N PHE A 89 9.22 9.29 4.97
CA PHE A 89 8.97 7.90 4.62
C PHE A 89 9.33 7.58 3.17
N GLY A 90 9.97 8.51 2.44
CA GLY A 90 10.25 8.39 1.01
C GLY A 90 9.00 8.50 0.14
N MET A 91 7.91 9.08 0.66
CA MET A 91 6.61 9.17 -0.03
C MET A 91 6.36 10.56 -0.61
N HIS A 92 5.52 10.63 -1.65
CA HIS A 92 5.07 11.88 -2.24
C HIS A 92 4.02 12.58 -1.37
N GLU A 93 3.95 13.92 -1.42
CA GLU A 93 3.01 14.74 -0.64
C GLU A 93 1.53 14.35 -0.83
N ASN A 94 1.19 13.77 -1.98
CA ASN A 94 -0.18 13.27 -2.27
C ASN A 94 -0.67 12.19 -1.29
N VAL A 95 0.24 11.54 -0.56
CA VAL A 95 -0.12 10.59 0.49
C VAL A 95 -0.90 11.26 1.62
N ASP A 96 -0.58 12.51 1.95
CA ASP A 96 -1.33 13.27 2.97
C ASP A 96 -2.79 13.47 2.54
N ILE A 97 -3.02 13.80 1.26
CA ILE A 97 -4.38 13.96 0.72
C ILE A 97 -5.18 12.65 0.86
N SER A 98 -4.55 11.53 0.53
CA SER A 98 -5.20 10.21 0.58
C SER A 98 -5.48 9.77 2.01
N LYS A 99 -4.53 10.01 2.93
CA LYS A 99 -4.70 9.80 4.37
C LYS A 99 -5.85 10.63 4.91
N ASP A 100 -5.90 11.93 4.62
CA ASP A 100 -6.91 12.85 5.14
C ASP A 100 -8.30 12.50 4.60
N LEU A 101 -8.39 12.10 3.32
CA LEU A 101 -9.63 11.60 2.73
C LEU A 101 -10.11 10.32 3.43
N GLN A 102 -9.20 9.38 3.70
CA GLN A 102 -9.53 8.14 4.39
C GLN A 102 -9.96 8.38 5.84
N GLN A 103 -9.26 9.26 6.57
CA GLN A 103 -9.61 9.64 7.94
C GLN A 103 -10.97 10.36 7.99
N THR A 104 -11.23 11.25 7.04
CA THR A 104 -12.52 11.95 6.92
C THR A 104 -13.65 10.97 6.63
N LYS A 105 -13.44 10.00 5.74
CA LYS A 105 -14.41 8.95 5.45
C LYS A 105 -14.69 8.10 6.69
N LEU A 106 -13.63 7.65 7.39
CA LEU A 106 -13.77 6.89 8.64
C LEU A 106 -14.56 7.68 9.69
N LEU A 107 -14.32 8.98 9.82
CA LEU A 107 -15.05 9.86 10.72
C LEU A 107 -16.54 9.92 10.36
N PHE A 108 -16.88 10.10 9.08
CA PHE A 108 -18.28 10.12 8.63
C PHE A 108 -18.96 8.78 8.83
N ASP A 109 -18.30 7.67 8.49
CA ASP A 109 -18.83 6.32 8.71
C ASP A 109 -19.08 6.08 10.21
N SER A 110 -18.15 6.50 11.07
CA SER A 110 -18.29 6.41 12.53
C SER A 110 -19.42 7.30 13.06
N LEU A 111 -19.60 8.49 12.50
CA LEU A 111 -20.68 9.40 12.85
C LEU A 111 -22.05 8.83 12.45
N ILE A 112 -22.16 8.21 11.28
CA ILE A 112 -23.39 7.53 10.83
C ILE A 112 -23.72 6.37 11.78
N LEU A 113 -22.73 5.60 12.22
CA LEU A 113 -22.93 4.51 13.19
C LEU A 113 -23.35 5.01 14.57
N THR A 114 -22.84 6.19 14.99
CA THR A 114 -23.10 6.79 16.31
C THR A 114 -24.37 7.65 16.34
N GLN A 115 -24.84 8.10 15.17
CA GLN A 115 -26.19 8.61 14.98
C GLN A 115 -27.14 7.43 15.18
N GLY A 116 -27.33 7.05 16.45
CA GLY A 116 -28.10 5.90 16.86
C GLY A 116 -29.42 5.87 16.12
N GLY A 117 -29.95 4.68 15.88
CA GLY A 117 -31.21 4.40 15.17
C GLY A 117 -32.41 5.09 15.80
N GLY A 118 -32.41 6.42 15.80
CA GLY A 118 -33.43 7.33 16.24
C GLY A 118 -34.53 7.19 15.22
N SER A 119 -35.39 6.21 15.49
CA SER A 119 -36.72 6.03 14.93
C SER A 119 -36.81 6.54 13.49
N LYS A 120 -36.43 5.68 12.53
CA LYS A 120 -37.10 5.74 11.22
C LYS A 120 -38.57 5.49 11.53
N GLY A 121 -39.30 6.57 11.77
CA GLY A 121 -40.75 6.56 11.82
C GLY A 121 -41.22 5.79 10.61
N GLY A 122 -42.08 4.80 10.85
CA GLY A 122 -42.70 4.00 9.80
C GLY A 122 -43.25 4.92 8.72
N GLY A 123 -42.65 4.85 7.53
CA GLY A 123 -42.91 5.83 6.49
C GLY A 123 -42.21 5.44 5.20
N GLY A 124 -42.86 4.55 4.44
CA GLY A 124 -42.65 4.46 3.00
C GLY A 124 -42.20 3.10 2.50
N SER A 125 -43.18 2.36 1.99
CA SER A 125 -43.08 1.22 1.07
C SER A 125 -42.31 1.50 -0.25
N GLY A 126 -41.43 2.50 -0.29
CA GLY A 126 -40.75 2.99 -1.50
C GLY A 126 -39.28 2.57 -1.63
N GLY A 127 -38.66 2.01 -0.59
CA GLY A 127 -37.27 1.53 -0.66
C GLY A 127 -37.12 0.31 -1.58
N ASP A 128 -38.00 -0.68 -1.43
CA ASP A 128 -37.91 -1.91 -2.22
C ASP A 128 -38.27 -1.68 -3.70
N THR A 129 -39.26 -0.82 -3.97
CA THR A 129 -39.62 -0.50 -5.36
C THR A 129 -38.52 0.28 -6.07
N THR A 130 -37.88 1.25 -5.39
CA THR A 130 -36.75 1.99 -5.97
C THR A 130 -35.51 1.13 -6.14
N LEU A 131 -35.25 0.19 -5.23
CA LEU A 131 -34.19 -0.81 -5.38
C LEU A 131 -34.44 -1.73 -6.57
N LEU A 132 -35.70 -2.18 -6.76
CA LEU A 132 -36.11 -2.97 -7.93
C LEU A 132 -35.96 -2.17 -9.24
N ASP A 133 -36.34 -0.90 -9.26
CA ASP A 133 -36.19 -0.03 -10.43
C ASP A 133 -34.71 0.15 -10.79
N ILE A 134 -33.83 0.38 -9.81
CA ILE A 134 -32.38 0.47 -10.02
C ILE A 134 -31.81 -0.87 -10.51
N ALA A 135 -32.23 -2.00 -9.92
CA ALA A 135 -31.78 -3.32 -10.34
C ALA A 135 -32.20 -3.61 -11.80
N ASN A 136 -33.43 -3.25 -12.18
CA ASN A 136 -33.93 -3.40 -13.55
C ASN A 136 -33.21 -2.47 -14.53
N ASP A 137 -32.89 -1.23 -14.13
CA ASP A 137 -32.10 -0.30 -14.94
C ASP A 137 -30.67 -0.84 -15.18
N ILE A 138 -30.01 -1.37 -14.14
CA ILE A 138 -28.70 -2.03 -14.27
C ILE A 138 -28.82 -3.25 -15.19
N LEU A 139 -29.84 -4.09 -15.00
CA LEU A 139 -30.08 -5.27 -15.84
C LEU A 139 -30.29 -4.90 -17.31
N SER A 140 -31.01 -3.81 -17.59
CA SER A 140 -31.25 -3.33 -18.95
C SER A 140 -29.99 -2.78 -19.64
N LYS A 141 -29.00 -2.34 -18.85
CA LYS A 141 -27.71 -1.82 -19.34
C LYS A 141 -26.65 -2.89 -19.50
N LEU A 142 -26.85 -4.07 -18.91
CA LEU A 142 -25.92 -5.18 -19.08
C LEU A 142 -26.01 -5.71 -20.52
N PRO A 143 -24.86 -5.93 -21.19
CA PRO A 143 -24.85 -6.58 -22.48
C PRO A 143 -25.38 -8.01 -22.34
N GLY A 144 -26.05 -8.51 -23.39
CA GLY A 144 -26.51 -9.89 -23.42
C GLY A 144 -25.35 -10.89 -23.40
N ASN A 145 -25.63 -12.09 -22.90
CA ASN A 145 -24.66 -13.19 -22.86
C ASN A 145 -24.06 -13.47 -24.24
N PHE A 146 -22.78 -13.81 -24.26
CA PHE A 146 -22.09 -14.19 -25.48
C PHE A 146 -22.62 -15.53 -26.00
N ASP A 147 -22.78 -15.63 -27.32
CA ASP A 147 -23.11 -16.90 -27.97
C ASP A 147 -21.87 -17.78 -28.10
N ILE A 148 -21.77 -18.74 -27.18
CA ILE A 148 -20.62 -19.65 -27.06
C ILE A 148 -20.53 -20.58 -28.28
N GLU A 149 -21.67 -20.96 -28.89
CA GLU A 149 -21.68 -21.87 -30.03
C GLU A 149 -21.10 -21.20 -31.28
N SER A 150 -21.49 -19.95 -31.57
CA SER A 150 -20.88 -19.21 -32.68
C SER A 150 -19.42 -18.83 -32.41
N ALA A 151 -19.04 -18.56 -31.15
CA ALA A 151 -17.66 -18.32 -30.77
C ALA A 151 -16.77 -19.57 -30.99
N LEU A 152 -17.25 -20.76 -30.64
CA LEU A 152 -16.56 -22.04 -30.87
C LEU A 152 -16.37 -22.37 -32.35
N VAL A 153 -17.37 -22.04 -33.18
CA VAL A 153 -17.28 -22.25 -34.64
C VAL A 153 -16.32 -21.27 -35.29
N LYS A 154 -16.30 -20.00 -34.82
CA LYS A 154 -15.46 -18.94 -35.37
C LYS A 154 -14.01 -19.02 -34.88
N PHE A 155 -13.80 -19.49 -33.66
CA PHE A 155 -12.50 -19.63 -33.00
C PHE A 155 -12.33 -21.07 -32.49
N PRO A 156 -12.07 -22.04 -33.37
CA PRO A 156 -11.92 -23.43 -32.99
C PRO A 156 -10.68 -23.65 -32.12
N VAL A 157 -10.73 -24.70 -31.30
CA VAL A 157 -9.61 -25.15 -30.48
C VAL A 157 -8.52 -25.71 -31.41
N CYS A 158 -7.59 -24.84 -31.80
CA CYS A 158 -6.44 -25.18 -32.63
C CYS A 158 -5.17 -25.07 -31.80
N TYR A 159 -4.27 -26.05 -31.95
CA TYR A 159 -2.98 -26.05 -31.28
C TYR A 159 -2.11 -24.84 -31.67
N GLU A 160 -2.24 -24.38 -32.91
CA GLU A 160 -1.49 -23.24 -33.48
C GLU A 160 -1.99 -21.88 -32.95
N GLU A 161 -3.23 -21.81 -32.43
CA GLU A 161 -3.85 -20.59 -31.93
C GLU A 161 -4.48 -20.82 -30.53
N SER A 162 -3.62 -20.96 -29.52
CA SER A 162 -4.03 -21.23 -28.13
C SER A 162 -4.97 -20.17 -27.52
N MET A 163 -4.89 -18.92 -27.99
CA MET A 163 -5.73 -17.82 -27.54
C MET A 163 -7.22 -18.03 -27.86
N ASN A 164 -7.55 -18.80 -28.90
CA ASN A 164 -8.94 -19.13 -29.24
C ASN A 164 -9.61 -19.92 -28.10
N THR A 165 -8.84 -20.79 -27.45
CA THR A 165 -9.33 -21.58 -26.31
C THR A 165 -9.54 -20.72 -25.07
N VAL A 166 -8.61 -19.80 -24.79
CA VAL A 166 -8.74 -18.83 -23.68
C VAL A 166 -9.94 -17.93 -23.89
N LEU A 167 -10.13 -17.41 -25.11
CA LEU A 167 -11.25 -16.53 -25.45
C LEU A 167 -12.59 -17.20 -25.19
N VAL A 168 -12.77 -18.43 -25.68
CA VAL A 168 -14.01 -19.19 -25.46
C VAL A 168 -14.24 -19.50 -23.97
N GLN A 169 -13.18 -19.83 -23.23
CA GLN A 169 -13.27 -20.08 -21.79
C GLN A 169 -13.62 -18.82 -20.99
N GLU A 170 -13.04 -17.67 -21.34
CA GLU A 170 -13.35 -16.39 -20.68
C GLU A 170 -14.76 -15.92 -21.04
N MET A 171 -15.23 -16.12 -22.28
CA MET A 171 -16.64 -15.89 -22.67
C MET A 171 -17.59 -16.77 -21.88
N GLN A 172 -17.22 -18.04 -21.63
CA GLN A 172 -18.00 -18.95 -20.81
C GLN A 172 -18.01 -18.56 -19.32
N ARG A 173 -16.90 -18.00 -18.80
CA ARG A 173 -16.83 -17.49 -17.41
C ARG A 173 -17.58 -16.19 -17.20
N TYR A 174 -17.67 -15.36 -18.22
CA TYR A 174 -18.37 -14.08 -18.17
C TYR A 174 -19.90 -14.26 -18.15
N ASN A 175 -20.41 -15.26 -18.89
CA ASN A 175 -21.82 -15.65 -18.92
C ASN A 175 -22.31 -16.26 -17.61
#